data_AF-A0A1S2ZE26-F1
#
_entry.id   AF-A0A1S2ZE26-F1
#
_cell.length_a   1.000
_cell.length_b   1.000
_cell.length_c   1.000
_cell.angle_alpha   90.00
_cell.angle_beta   90.00
_cell.angle_gamma   90.00
#
_symmetry.space_group_name_H-M   'P 1'
#
loop_
_entity.id
_entity.type
_entity.pdbx_description
1 polymer ?
#
loop_
_entity_poly.entity_id
_entity_poly.type
_entity_poly.pdbx_seq_one_letter_code
_entity_poly.pdbx_strand_id
1 'polypeptide(L)'
;MASVSALTEELDSITSELQAVDIQIQELLERQQELIQKKNILTKKIKQCLEDSGAGESSEYDLSPAAWNKEDFPWSGKVKDVLQNVFKLQKFRLLQLETINVTMSRKDVFLIMPTGGGKSLCYQLPALCSDGFTLVICPLISLMEDQLMVLKQLGVSATMLNASSSKEHVKWVHAEMVNKNSKLKLIYVTPEKIAKSKMFMSRLEKAYEAKRLTRIAVDEVHCCSQWGHDFRPDYKALGILKRQFPNTSLIGLTATATNHVLKDAQKILCVDKCLTFTASFNRPNLFYE
;
A
#
# COMPACT_ATOMS: atom_id res chain seq x y z
N MET A 1 -61.66 -8.48 -8.68
CA MET A 1 -61.24 -9.87 -8.38
C MET A 1 -60.09 -10.38 -9.27
N ALA A 2 -59.86 -9.83 -10.48
CA ALA A 2 -58.75 -10.23 -11.35
C ALA A 2 -57.34 -9.74 -10.91
N SER A 3 -57.20 -8.94 -9.85
CA SER A 3 -55.91 -8.36 -9.44
C SER A 3 -55.14 -9.16 -8.38
N VAL A 4 -55.83 -9.93 -7.53
CA VAL A 4 -55.18 -10.68 -6.45
C VAL A 4 -54.60 -11.99 -6.96
N SER A 5 -55.28 -12.66 -7.90
CA SER A 5 -54.80 -13.90 -8.53
C SER A 5 -53.49 -13.69 -9.28
N ALA A 6 -53.39 -12.64 -10.09
CA ALA A 6 -52.19 -12.31 -10.85
C ALA A 6 -50.99 -11.98 -9.93
N LEU A 7 -51.23 -11.22 -8.86
CA LEU A 7 -50.19 -10.91 -7.86
C LEU A 7 -49.75 -12.15 -7.06
N THR A 8 -50.64 -13.12 -6.87
CA THR A 8 -50.32 -14.38 -6.17
C THR A 8 -49.45 -15.28 -7.07
N GLU A 9 -49.78 -15.38 -8.36
CA GLU A 9 -48.95 -16.10 -9.34
C GLU A 9 -47.56 -15.47 -9.50
N GLU A 10 -47.48 -14.14 -9.53
CA GLU A 10 -46.20 -13.42 -9.59
C GLU A 10 -45.37 -13.63 -8.31
N LEU A 11 -46.02 -13.62 -7.14
CA LEU A 11 -45.37 -13.91 -5.85
C LEU A 11 -44.83 -15.35 -5.80
N ASP A 12 -45.60 -16.33 -6.29
CA ASP A 12 -45.18 -17.73 -6.35
C ASP A 12 -43.99 -17.93 -7.31
N SER A 13 -43.99 -17.21 -8.44
CA SER A 13 -42.86 -17.19 -9.38
C SER A 13 -41.59 -16.64 -8.73
N ILE A 14 -41.68 -15.48 -8.07
CA ILE A 14 -40.53 -14.85 -7.39
C ILE A 14 -40.04 -15.72 -6.24
N THR A 15 -40.94 -16.34 -5.48
CA THR A 15 -40.57 -17.24 -4.37
C THR A 15 -39.79 -18.46 -4.89
N SER A 16 -40.19 -18.98 -6.04
CA SER A 16 -39.49 -20.10 -6.70
C SER A 16 -38.10 -19.69 -7.20
N GLU A 17 -37.96 -18.49 -7.77
CA GLU A 17 -36.66 -17.95 -8.17
C GLU A 17 -35.73 -17.71 -6.98
N LEU A 18 -36.26 -17.16 -5.86
CA LEU A 18 -35.50 -16.98 -4.64
C LEU A 18 -34.98 -18.31 -4.09
N GLN A 19 -35.81 -19.36 -4.08
CA GLN A 19 -35.37 -20.70 -3.69
C GLN A 19 -34.26 -21.24 -4.60
N ALA A 20 -34.35 -21.01 -5.91
CA ALA A 20 -33.31 -21.42 -6.85
C ALA A 20 -31.98 -20.67 -6.61
N VAL A 21 -32.04 -19.37 -6.30
CA VAL A 21 -30.87 -18.57 -5.94
C VAL A 21 -30.27 -19.03 -4.61
N ASP A 22 -31.08 -19.35 -3.60
CA ASP A 22 -30.60 -19.85 -2.31
C ASP A 22 -29.86 -21.19 -2.46
N ILE A 23 -30.33 -22.07 -3.35
CA ILE A 23 -29.63 -23.32 -3.68
C ILE A 23 -28.27 -23.02 -4.31
N GLN A 24 -28.20 -22.10 -5.27
CA GLN A 24 -26.93 -21.70 -5.88
C GLN A 24 -25.96 -21.09 -4.86
N ILE A 25 -26.46 -20.30 -3.90
CA ILE A 25 -25.65 -19.75 -2.82
C ILE A 25 -25.08 -20.88 -1.95
N GLN A 26 -25.89 -21.89 -1.61
CA GLN A 26 -25.40 -23.04 -0.85
C GLN A 26 -24.32 -23.82 -1.60
N GLU A 27 -24.51 -24.10 -2.89
CA GLU A 27 -23.50 -24.76 -3.74
C GLU A 27 -22.19 -23.95 -3.80
N LEU A 28 -22.29 -22.63 -3.92
CA LEU A 28 -21.12 -21.74 -3.92
C LEU A 28 -20.42 -21.71 -2.57
N LEU A 29 -21.15 -21.75 -1.45
CA LEU A 29 -20.59 -21.81 -0.10
C LEU A 29 -19.87 -23.14 0.15
N GLU A 30 -20.43 -24.26 -0.27
CA GLU A 30 -19.77 -25.57 -0.22
C GLU A 30 -18.49 -25.56 -1.06
N ARG A 31 -18.56 -25.03 -2.30
CA ARG A 31 -17.40 -24.90 -3.17
C ARG A 31 -16.32 -24.00 -2.57
N GLN A 32 -16.71 -22.92 -1.90
CA GLN A 32 -15.80 -22.06 -1.17
C GLN A 32 -15.06 -22.83 -0.06
N GLN A 33 -15.77 -23.64 0.73
CA GLN A 33 -15.16 -24.47 1.77
C GLN A 33 -14.18 -25.49 1.19
N GLU A 34 -14.54 -26.17 0.10
CA GLU A 34 -13.64 -27.11 -0.59
C GLU A 34 -12.35 -26.43 -1.05
N LEU A 35 -12.46 -25.24 -1.65
CA LEU A 35 -11.32 -24.48 -2.13
C LEU A 35 -10.42 -24.01 -0.98
N ILE A 36 -11.00 -23.63 0.16
CA ILE A 36 -10.24 -23.30 1.38
C ILE A 36 -9.46 -24.52 1.89
N GLN A 37 -10.09 -25.69 1.93
CA GLN A 37 -9.41 -26.92 2.33
C GLN A 37 -8.27 -27.27 1.37
N LYS A 38 -8.51 -27.22 0.05
CA LYS A 38 -7.47 -27.46 -0.97
C LYS A 38 -6.31 -26.48 -0.85
N LYS A 39 -6.60 -25.19 -0.63
CA LYS A 39 -5.58 -24.16 -0.40
C LYS A 39 -4.70 -24.53 0.80
N ASN A 40 -5.31 -24.92 1.92
CA ASN A 40 -4.57 -25.27 3.14
C ASN A 40 -3.67 -26.51 2.93
N ILE A 41 -4.18 -27.53 2.23
CA ILE A 41 -3.40 -28.73 1.87
C ILE A 41 -2.22 -28.37 0.97
N LEU A 42 -2.44 -27.59 -0.08
CA LEU A 42 -1.37 -27.17 -0.99
C LEU A 42 -0.32 -26.34 -0.27
N THR A 43 -0.74 -25.41 0.59
CA THR A 43 0.17 -24.60 1.42
C THR A 43 1.04 -25.50 2.30
N LYS A 44 0.45 -26.54 2.91
CA LYS A 44 1.20 -27.51 3.72
C LYS A 44 2.19 -28.34 2.90
N LYS A 45 1.78 -28.77 1.70
CA LYS A 45 2.67 -29.53 0.78
C LYS A 45 3.83 -28.68 0.28
N ILE A 46 3.58 -27.43 -0.10
CA ILE A 46 4.63 -26.49 -0.52
C ILE A 46 5.63 -26.28 0.61
N LYS A 47 5.14 -26.05 1.84
CA LYS A 47 5.99 -25.96 3.03
C LYS A 47 6.90 -27.19 3.19
N GLN A 48 6.33 -28.38 3.07
CA GLN A 48 7.08 -29.62 3.25
C GLN A 48 8.15 -29.81 2.16
N CYS A 49 7.83 -29.51 0.89
CA CYS A 49 8.81 -29.54 -0.19
C CYS A 49 9.94 -28.50 -0.02
N LEU A 50 9.64 -27.35 0.57
CA LEU A 50 10.64 -26.31 0.85
C LEU A 50 11.58 -26.70 2.01
N GLU A 51 11.07 -27.42 3.02
CA GLU A 51 11.88 -27.93 4.14
C GLU A 51 12.85 -29.04 3.70
N ASP A 52 12.45 -29.90 2.76
CA ASP A 52 13.28 -30.99 2.23
C ASP A 52 14.40 -30.51 1.28
N SER A 53 14.31 -29.27 0.76
CA SER A 53 15.20 -28.77 -0.31
C SER A 53 16.50 -28.11 0.18
N GLY A 54 16.74 -27.99 1.49
CA GLY A 54 18.06 -27.63 2.04
C GLY A 54 18.72 -26.34 1.52
N ALA A 55 17.95 -25.41 0.94
CA ALA A 55 18.45 -24.11 0.47
C ALA A 55 18.04 -23.04 1.48
N GLY A 56 19.02 -22.46 2.17
CA GLY A 56 18.81 -21.30 3.03
C GLY A 56 18.43 -20.07 2.21
N GLU A 57 17.15 -19.92 1.87
CA GLU A 57 16.57 -18.67 1.34
C GLU A 57 15.13 -18.50 1.82
N SER A 58 14.91 -17.44 2.62
CA SER A 58 13.62 -16.79 2.93
C SER A 58 12.37 -17.69 2.93
N SER A 59 12.13 -18.37 4.05
CA SER A 59 10.95 -19.20 4.28
C SER A 59 9.65 -18.47 3.93
N GLU A 60 8.74 -19.15 3.23
CA GLU A 60 7.37 -18.71 2.90
C GLU A 60 6.55 -18.26 4.14
N TYR A 61 7.00 -18.62 5.35
CA TYR A 61 6.50 -18.11 6.63
C TYR A 61 6.60 -16.59 6.77
N ASP A 62 7.67 -15.99 6.23
CA ASP A 62 7.90 -14.54 6.23
C ASP A 62 6.95 -13.79 5.28
N LEU A 63 6.13 -14.48 4.47
CA LEU A 63 5.22 -13.85 3.52
C LEU A 63 3.83 -13.56 4.11
N SER A 64 3.46 -14.21 5.22
CA SER A 64 2.15 -14.04 5.83
C SER A 64 2.09 -12.79 6.73
N PRO A 65 1.00 -12.01 6.72
CA PRO A 65 0.84 -10.88 7.64
C PRO A 65 1.02 -11.28 9.12
N ALA A 66 0.57 -12.48 9.51
CA ALA A 66 0.66 -12.96 10.88
C ALA A 66 2.09 -13.03 11.42
N ALA A 67 3.08 -13.34 10.57
CA ALA A 67 4.49 -13.35 10.97
C ALA A 67 5.02 -11.97 11.35
N TRP A 68 4.43 -10.91 10.79
CA TRP A 68 4.79 -9.51 10.98
C TRP A 68 3.97 -8.78 12.04
N ASN A 69 2.93 -9.43 12.58
CA ASN A 69 2.08 -8.86 13.63
C ASN A 69 2.75 -9.01 15.01
N LYS A 70 3.87 -8.31 15.20
CA LYS A 70 4.69 -8.37 16.42
C LYS A 70 5.21 -6.99 16.82
N GLU A 71 5.50 -6.84 18.11
CA GLU A 71 6.07 -5.63 18.71
C GLU A 71 7.44 -5.90 19.36
N ASP A 72 8.17 -6.91 18.90
CA ASP A 72 9.47 -7.36 19.43
C ASP A 72 10.67 -6.87 18.58
N PHE A 73 10.44 -6.01 17.60
CA PHE A 73 11.50 -5.46 16.75
C PHE A 73 12.25 -4.31 17.44
N PRO A 74 13.52 -4.04 17.07
CA PRO A 74 14.30 -2.94 17.65
C PRO A 74 13.66 -1.55 17.51
N TRP A 75 12.79 -1.36 16.51
CA TRP A 75 12.07 -0.10 16.28
C TRP A 75 10.71 -0.02 17.00
N SER A 76 10.19 -1.11 17.58
CA SER A 76 8.81 -1.18 18.10
C SER A 76 8.51 -0.12 19.16
N GLY A 77 9.46 0.15 20.07
CA GLY A 77 9.32 1.21 21.06
C GLY A 77 9.14 2.61 20.43
N LYS A 78 9.99 2.94 19.45
CA LYS A 78 9.92 4.22 18.72
C LYS A 78 8.64 4.32 17.86
N VAL A 79 8.24 3.23 17.22
CA VAL A 79 7.01 3.14 16.42
C VAL A 79 5.78 3.44 17.29
N LYS A 80 5.70 2.85 18.47
CA LYS A 80 4.62 3.07 19.43
C LYS A 80 4.61 4.50 19.98
N ASP A 81 5.77 5.03 20.32
CA ASP A 81 5.94 6.42 20.76
C ASP A 81 5.44 7.41 19.69
N VAL A 82 5.89 7.27 18.44
CA VAL A 82 5.45 8.13 17.34
C VAL A 82 3.94 8.02 17.10
N LEU A 83 3.37 6.81 17.16
CA LEU A 83 1.93 6.59 17.01
C LEU A 83 1.11 7.39 18.05
N GLN A 84 1.49 7.27 19.33
CA GLN A 84 0.73 7.83 20.44
C GLN A 84 1.02 9.33 20.63
N ASN A 85 2.28 9.73 20.56
CA ASN A 85 2.71 11.07 20.92
C ASN A 85 2.71 12.04 19.74
N VAL A 86 2.93 11.57 18.51
CA VAL A 86 2.87 12.43 17.31
C VAL A 86 1.51 12.30 16.64
N PHE A 87 1.12 11.09 16.22
CA PHE A 87 -0.13 10.88 15.47
C PHE A 87 -1.39 10.86 16.35
N LYS A 88 -1.24 10.86 17.69
CA LYS A 88 -2.36 10.86 18.66
C LYS A 88 -3.31 9.67 18.48
N LEU A 89 -2.80 8.53 18.04
CA LEU A 89 -3.55 7.30 17.85
C LEU A 89 -3.23 6.28 18.96
N GLN A 90 -4.26 5.59 19.44
CA GLN A 90 -4.12 4.63 20.55
C GLN A 90 -3.63 3.25 20.08
N LYS A 91 -4.12 2.78 18.92
CA LYS A 91 -3.88 1.43 18.41
C LYS A 91 -3.77 1.45 16.89
N PHE A 92 -3.05 0.46 16.34
CA PHE A 92 -3.03 0.18 14.91
C PHE A 92 -4.34 -0.44 14.45
N ARG A 93 -4.76 -0.09 13.23
CA ARG A 93 -5.80 -0.81 12.48
C ARG A 93 -5.20 -2.04 11.82
N LEU A 94 -6.08 -2.91 11.32
CA LEU A 94 -5.72 -4.14 10.64
C LEU A 94 -4.65 -3.92 9.55
N LEU A 95 -3.61 -4.76 9.53
CA LEU A 95 -2.47 -4.73 8.61
C LEU A 95 -1.53 -3.52 8.73
N GLN A 96 -1.84 -2.50 9.54
CA GLN A 96 -0.95 -1.33 9.64
C GLN A 96 0.38 -1.67 10.31
N LEU A 97 0.35 -2.39 11.43
CA LEU A 97 1.56 -2.76 12.17
C LEU A 97 2.45 -3.67 11.32
N GLU A 98 1.85 -4.66 10.67
CA GLU A 98 2.50 -5.61 9.78
C GLU A 98 3.21 -4.87 8.65
N THR A 99 2.51 -3.97 7.94
CA THR A 99 3.12 -3.17 6.86
C THR A 99 4.25 -2.27 7.37
N ILE A 100 4.06 -1.64 8.53
CA ILE A 100 5.11 -0.81 9.17
C ILE A 100 6.35 -1.65 9.48
N ASN A 101 6.19 -2.84 10.03
CA ASN A 101 7.32 -3.72 10.36
C ASN A 101 8.07 -4.19 9.11
N VAL A 102 7.35 -4.55 8.04
CA VAL A 102 7.96 -4.92 6.76
C VAL A 102 8.79 -3.78 6.17
N THR A 103 8.20 -2.58 6.12
CA THR A 103 8.87 -1.40 5.58
C THR A 103 10.06 -0.98 6.45
N MET A 104 9.94 -1.01 7.77
CA MET A 104 11.06 -0.75 8.70
C MET A 104 12.19 -1.78 8.56
N SER A 105 11.88 -3.01 8.16
CA SER A 105 12.85 -4.06 7.83
C SER A 105 13.50 -3.92 6.45
N ARG A 106 13.24 -2.80 5.74
CA ARG A 106 13.74 -2.50 4.38
C ARG A 106 13.30 -3.51 3.31
N LYS A 107 12.19 -4.20 3.51
CA LYS A 107 11.56 -5.06 2.50
C LYS A 107 10.50 -4.26 1.73
N ASP A 108 10.23 -4.69 0.50
CA ASP A 108 9.22 -4.07 -0.37
C ASP A 108 7.83 -4.67 -0.10
N VAL A 109 6.77 -3.84 -0.12
CA VAL A 109 5.41 -4.30 0.19
C VAL A 109 4.32 -3.53 -0.54
N PHE A 110 3.31 -4.25 -1.02
CA PHE A 110 2.04 -3.69 -1.49
C PHE A 110 0.96 -3.85 -0.42
N LEU A 111 0.29 -2.75 -0.10
CA LEU A 111 -0.83 -2.69 0.84
C LEU A 111 -2.12 -2.33 0.10
N ILE A 112 -3.06 -3.27 0.10
CA ILE A 112 -4.39 -3.12 -0.45
C ILE A 112 -5.34 -2.94 0.72
N MET A 113 -5.89 -1.74 0.87
CA MET A 113 -6.78 -1.41 1.98
C MET A 113 -7.81 -0.36 1.55
N PRO A 114 -9.10 -0.53 1.90
CA PRO A 114 -10.16 0.39 1.46
C PRO A 114 -9.85 1.85 1.79
N THR A 115 -10.45 2.76 1.03
CA THR A 115 -10.34 4.21 1.26
C THR A 115 -10.76 4.57 2.69
N GLY A 116 -9.97 5.40 3.37
CA GLY A 116 -10.18 5.69 4.80
C GLY A 116 -9.70 4.61 5.76
N GLY A 117 -9.19 3.46 5.28
CA GLY A 117 -8.60 2.41 6.12
C GLY A 117 -7.31 2.82 6.86
N GLY A 118 -6.69 3.93 6.45
CA GLY A 118 -5.50 4.49 7.11
C GLY A 118 -4.18 4.11 6.42
N LYS A 119 -4.18 4.06 5.08
CA LYS A 119 -3.01 3.70 4.27
C LYS A 119 -1.82 4.62 4.51
N SER A 120 -2.09 5.92 4.66
CA SER A 120 -1.03 6.94 4.79
C SER A 120 -0.13 6.73 6.01
N LEU A 121 -0.69 6.24 7.12
CA LEU A 121 0.07 5.98 8.34
C LEU A 121 1.21 4.98 8.10
N CYS A 122 1.01 4.01 7.20
CA CYS A 122 1.97 2.94 6.91
C CYS A 122 3.27 3.42 6.25
N TYR A 123 3.32 4.64 5.72
CA TYR A 123 4.57 5.26 5.23
C TYR A 123 4.94 6.54 5.98
N GLN A 124 3.96 7.26 6.52
CA GLN A 124 4.21 8.48 7.31
C GLN A 124 4.88 8.17 8.64
N LEU A 125 4.43 7.15 9.37
CA LEU A 125 5.03 6.79 10.65
C LEU A 125 6.47 6.27 10.48
N PRO A 126 6.78 5.35 9.54
CA PRO A 126 8.16 4.96 9.26
C PRO A 126 9.09 6.11 8.86
N ALA A 127 8.57 7.16 8.22
CA ALA A 127 9.36 8.35 7.86
C ALA A 127 9.90 9.06 9.10
N LEU A 128 9.11 9.14 10.18
CA LEU A 128 9.53 9.74 11.45
C LEU A 128 10.47 8.81 12.24
N CYS A 129 10.34 7.50 12.06
CA CYS A 129 11.18 6.52 12.74
C CYS A 129 12.57 6.40 12.13
N SER A 130 12.74 6.78 10.86
CA SER A 130 13.98 6.66 10.10
C SER A 130 14.72 8.00 9.98
N ASP A 131 16.02 7.93 9.70
CA ASP A 131 16.79 9.11 9.28
C ASP A 131 16.48 9.49 7.84
N GLY A 132 16.73 10.76 7.50
CA GLY A 132 16.42 11.31 6.18
C GLY A 132 14.92 11.45 5.93
N PHE A 133 14.50 11.21 4.68
CA PHE A 133 13.13 11.41 4.21
C PHE A 133 12.59 10.22 3.41
N THR A 134 11.26 10.12 3.42
CA THR A 134 10.47 9.26 2.53
C THR A 134 10.03 10.07 1.31
N LEU A 135 10.31 9.56 0.12
CA LEU A 135 9.75 10.09 -1.13
C LEU A 135 8.35 9.51 -1.35
N VAL A 136 7.35 10.34 -1.57
CA VAL A 136 5.97 9.92 -1.84
C VAL A 136 5.57 10.34 -3.24
N ILE A 137 5.23 9.38 -4.10
CA ILE A 137 4.69 9.62 -5.42
C ILE A 137 3.17 9.55 -5.33
N CYS A 138 2.48 10.62 -5.70
CA CYS A 138 1.04 10.74 -5.62
C CYS A 138 0.49 11.29 -6.94
N PRO A 139 -0.63 10.76 -7.47
CA PRO A 139 -1.13 11.16 -8.79
C PRO A 139 -1.82 12.53 -8.81
N LEU A 140 -2.35 13.00 -7.68
CA LEU A 140 -3.20 14.19 -7.60
C LEU A 140 -2.65 15.20 -6.60
N ILE A 141 -2.60 16.47 -7.02
CA ILE A 141 -2.11 17.57 -6.18
C ILE A 141 -3.02 17.79 -4.97
N SER A 142 -4.34 17.72 -5.15
CA SER A 142 -5.32 17.83 -4.06
C SER A 142 -5.08 16.81 -2.95
N LEU A 143 -4.79 15.55 -3.31
CA LEU A 143 -4.46 14.51 -2.33
C LEU A 143 -3.17 14.83 -1.57
N MET A 144 -2.15 15.37 -2.24
CA MET A 144 -0.92 15.82 -1.56
C MET A 144 -1.20 16.96 -0.58
N GLU A 145 -2.03 17.94 -0.97
CA GLU A 145 -2.40 19.08 -0.13
C GLU A 145 -3.15 18.63 1.13
N ASP A 146 -4.09 17.70 1.01
CA ASP A 146 -4.81 17.10 2.14
C ASP A 146 -3.84 16.42 3.13
N GLN A 147 -2.88 15.64 2.63
CA GLN A 147 -1.87 15.00 3.49
C GLN A 147 -0.98 16.04 4.19
N LEU A 148 -0.53 17.07 3.46
CA LEU A 148 0.32 18.12 4.03
C LEU A 148 -0.40 18.95 5.09
N MET A 149 -1.70 19.20 4.92
CA MET A 149 -2.51 19.90 5.92
C MET A 149 -2.53 19.14 7.25
N VAL A 150 -2.77 17.82 7.21
CA VAL A 150 -2.77 16.97 8.42
C VAL A 150 -1.36 16.92 9.03
N LEU A 151 -0.32 16.69 8.23
CA LEU A 151 1.06 16.60 8.72
C LEU A 151 1.52 17.91 9.37
N LYS A 152 1.13 19.07 8.82
CA LYS A 152 1.41 20.38 9.39
C LYS A 152 0.76 20.56 10.77
N GLN A 153 -0.49 20.13 10.93
CA GLN A 153 -1.18 20.16 12.23
C GLN A 153 -0.50 19.27 13.28
N LEU A 154 0.10 18.16 12.85
CA LEU A 154 0.87 17.25 13.71
C LEU A 154 2.31 17.73 13.96
N GLY A 155 2.72 18.89 13.43
CA GLY A 155 4.09 19.40 13.56
C GLY A 155 5.14 18.61 12.77
N VAL A 156 4.72 17.82 11.78
CA VAL A 156 5.61 17.02 10.94
C VAL A 156 6.13 17.86 9.77
N SER A 157 7.45 17.91 9.61
CA SER A 157 8.08 18.59 8.47
C SER A 157 7.92 17.76 7.19
N ALA A 158 7.03 18.22 6.31
CA ALA A 158 6.76 17.63 5.01
C ALA A 158 6.56 18.73 3.96
N THR A 159 6.81 18.41 2.70
CA THR A 159 6.63 19.34 1.57
C THR A 159 6.16 18.61 0.31
N MET A 160 5.72 19.37 -0.69
CA MET A 160 5.52 18.86 -2.04
C MET A 160 6.30 19.65 -3.10
N LEU A 161 6.58 19.01 -4.22
CA LEU A 161 7.02 19.63 -5.46
C LEU A 161 6.07 19.26 -6.60
N ASN A 162 5.53 20.28 -7.25
CA ASN A 162 4.61 20.15 -8.39
C ASN A 162 5.04 21.10 -9.53
N ALA A 163 4.20 21.24 -10.55
CA ALA A 163 4.47 22.12 -11.69
C ALA A 163 4.38 23.61 -11.33
N SER A 164 3.54 23.98 -10.36
CA SER A 164 3.31 25.36 -9.92
C SER A 164 4.25 25.83 -8.80
N SER A 165 5.19 24.99 -8.36
CA SER A 165 6.14 25.32 -7.30
C SER A 165 7.06 26.48 -7.70
N SER A 166 7.22 27.47 -6.80
CA SER A 166 8.11 28.61 -7.04
C SER A 166 9.58 28.19 -7.14
N LYS A 167 10.39 28.96 -7.87
CA LYS A 167 11.83 28.70 -8.01
C LYS A 167 12.55 28.66 -6.65
N GLU A 168 12.14 29.54 -5.73
CA GLU A 168 12.68 29.60 -4.37
C GLU A 168 12.35 28.34 -3.58
N HIS A 169 11.10 27.88 -3.64
CA HIS A 169 10.67 26.64 -2.99
C HIS A 169 11.43 25.43 -3.53
N VAL A 170 11.53 25.31 -4.86
CA VAL A 170 12.30 24.24 -5.52
C VAL A 170 13.76 24.26 -5.05
N LYS A 171 14.39 25.44 -4.98
CA LYS A 171 15.77 25.59 -4.51
C LYS A 171 15.92 25.16 -3.05
N TRP A 172 14.98 25.54 -2.19
CA TRP A 172 14.95 25.13 -0.78
C TRP A 172 14.80 23.62 -0.64
N VAL A 173 13.84 22.98 -1.33
CA VAL A 173 13.66 21.52 -1.28
C VAL A 173 14.93 20.79 -1.74
N HIS A 174 15.54 21.22 -2.84
CA HIS A 174 16.77 20.61 -3.34
C HIS A 174 17.95 20.75 -2.37
N ALA A 175 18.00 21.83 -1.57
CA ALA A 175 19.00 22.00 -0.53
C ALA A 175 18.72 21.07 0.66
N GLU A 176 17.46 20.98 1.10
CA GLU A 176 17.06 20.11 2.22
C GLU A 176 17.26 18.62 1.95
N MET A 177 17.06 18.17 0.69
CA MET A 177 17.30 16.78 0.29
C MET A 177 18.74 16.32 0.58
N VAL A 178 19.73 17.20 0.44
CA VAL A 178 21.16 16.89 0.62
C VAL A 178 21.72 17.41 1.96
N ASN A 179 20.98 18.26 2.67
CA ASN A 179 21.37 18.79 3.96
C ASN A 179 21.33 17.70 5.04
N LYS A 180 22.48 17.34 5.59
CA LYS A 180 22.61 16.29 6.63
C LYS A 180 21.79 16.59 7.90
N ASN A 181 21.57 17.86 8.22
CA ASN A 181 20.83 18.30 9.39
C ASN A 181 19.35 18.59 9.10
N SER A 182 18.88 18.34 7.86
CA SER A 182 17.50 18.59 7.51
C SER A 182 16.55 17.71 8.33
N LYS A 183 15.51 18.35 8.86
CA LYS A 183 14.41 17.73 9.60
C LYS A 183 13.26 17.30 8.69
N LEU A 184 13.36 17.54 7.39
CA LEU A 184 12.34 17.18 6.41
C LEU A 184 12.16 15.67 6.35
N LYS A 185 10.94 15.18 6.60
CA LYS A 185 10.61 13.74 6.68
C LYS A 185 9.88 13.20 5.48
N LEU A 186 9.05 14.00 4.81
CA LEU A 186 8.31 13.57 3.62
C LEU A 186 8.41 14.59 2.49
N ILE A 187 8.62 14.09 1.27
CA ILE A 187 8.59 14.88 0.04
C ILE A 187 7.58 14.24 -0.90
N TYR A 188 6.47 14.94 -1.16
CA TYR A 188 5.45 14.51 -2.10
C TYR A 188 5.75 15.05 -3.50
N VAL A 189 5.65 14.19 -4.50
CA VAL A 189 5.85 14.56 -5.92
C VAL A 189 4.85 13.86 -6.80
N THR A 190 4.60 14.44 -7.97
CA THR A 190 3.84 13.79 -9.03
C THR A 190 4.75 12.85 -9.84
N PRO A 191 4.21 11.80 -10.50
CA PRO A 191 5.03 10.89 -11.31
C PRO A 191 5.80 11.60 -12.44
N GLU A 192 5.25 12.69 -12.98
CA GLU A 192 5.89 13.53 -13.99
C GLU A 192 7.20 14.13 -13.50
N LYS A 193 7.35 14.40 -12.20
CA LYS A 193 8.64 14.88 -11.67
C LYS A 193 9.73 13.83 -11.76
N ILE A 194 9.39 12.56 -11.53
CA ILE A 194 10.32 11.44 -11.71
C ILE A 194 10.66 11.27 -13.19
N ALA A 195 9.65 11.30 -14.06
CA ALA A 195 9.83 11.06 -15.49
C ALA A 195 10.59 12.20 -16.22
N LYS A 196 10.31 13.47 -15.86
CA LYS A 196 10.69 14.63 -16.69
C LYS A 196 11.79 15.51 -16.07
N SER A 197 12.07 15.39 -14.77
CA SER A 197 13.03 16.27 -14.09
C SER A 197 14.38 15.62 -13.81
N LYS A 198 15.34 15.79 -14.72
CA LYS A 198 16.74 15.33 -14.53
C LYS A 198 17.39 15.92 -13.27
N MET A 199 17.11 17.19 -12.97
CA MET A 199 17.63 17.85 -11.77
C MET A 199 17.12 17.17 -10.49
N PHE A 200 15.84 16.83 -10.43
CA PHE A 200 15.26 16.15 -9.27
C PHE A 200 15.87 14.76 -9.08
N MET A 201 16.02 13.99 -10.16
CA MET A 201 16.68 12.68 -10.11
C MET A 201 18.15 12.78 -9.63
N SER A 202 18.92 13.76 -10.10
CA SER A 202 20.28 13.99 -9.61
C SER A 202 20.33 14.35 -8.12
N ARG A 203 19.30 15.04 -7.59
CA ARG A 203 19.19 15.33 -6.16
C ARG A 203 18.82 14.10 -5.34
N LEU A 204 17.96 13.22 -5.87
CA LEU A 204 17.65 11.94 -5.25
C LEU A 204 18.88 11.04 -5.18
N GLU A 205 19.69 10.98 -6.23
CA GLU A 205 20.95 10.24 -6.26
C GLU A 205 21.91 10.70 -5.16
N LYS A 206 22.16 12.01 -5.05
CA LYS A 206 22.99 12.56 -3.97
C LYS A 206 22.42 12.28 -2.58
N ALA A 207 21.09 12.35 -2.42
CA ALA A 207 20.44 12.03 -1.16
C ALA A 207 20.54 10.54 -0.82
N TYR A 208 20.45 9.66 -1.82
CA TYR A 208 20.61 8.22 -1.67
C TYR A 208 22.04 7.83 -1.27
N GLU A 209 23.05 8.39 -1.94
CA GLU A 209 24.47 8.22 -1.56
C GLU A 209 24.75 8.68 -0.12
N ALA A 210 24.12 9.79 0.27
CA ALA A 210 24.19 10.31 1.64
C ALA A 210 23.31 9.53 2.65
N LYS A 211 22.69 8.41 2.25
CA LYS A 211 21.78 7.57 3.06
C LYS A 211 20.58 8.34 3.63
N ARG A 212 20.14 9.40 2.95
CA ARG A 212 18.98 10.22 3.33
C ARG A 212 17.68 9.80 2.63
N LEU A 213 17.75 9.21 1.44
CA LEU A 213 16.58 8.60 0.80
C LEU A 213 16.43 7.18 1.34
N THR A 214 15.54 6.98 2.31
CA THR A 214 15.42 5.69 3.01
C THR A 214 14.20 4.88 2.56
N ARG A 215 13.19 5.55 2.00
CA ARG A 215 11.93 4.91 1.60
C ARG A 215 11.27 5.62 0.42
N ILE A 216 10.58 4.83 -0.39
CA ILE A 216 9.73 5.29 -1.48
C ILE A 216 8.33 4.78 -1.23
N ALA A 217 7.34 5.66 -1.26
CA ALA A 217 5.93 5.32 -1.24
C ALA A 217 5.31 5.67 -2.59
N VAL A 218 4.62 4.72 -3.21
CA VAL A 218 3.86 4.91 -4.45
C VAL A 218 2.39 4.81 -4.08
N ASP A 219 1.73 5.96 -3.98
CA ASP A 219 0.29 6.03 -3.77
C ASP A 219 -0.45 5.70 -5.06
N GLU A 220 -1.65 5.15 -4.94
CA GLU A 220 -2.44 4.62 -6.07
C GLU A 220 -1.60 3.77 -7.05
N VAL A 221 -0.88 2.79 -6.52
CA VAL A 221 0.05 1.92 -7.29
C VAL A 221 -0.63 1.18 -8.45
N HIS A 222 -1.95 1.04 -8.40
CA HIS A 222 -2.74 0.45 -9.48
C HIS A 222 -2.65 1.28 -10.79
N CYS A 223 -2.33 2.57 -10.74
CA CYS A 223 -2.14 3.45 -11.90
C CYS A 223 -1.00 3.01 -12.84
N CYS A 224 -0.08 2.15 -12.37
CA CYS A 224 0.97 1.56 -13.21
C CYS A 224 0.40 0.72 -14.36
N SER A 225 -0.65 -0.04 -14.08
CA SER A 225 -1.18 -1.08 -14.98
C SER A 225 -2.24 -0.51 -15.91
N GLN A 226 -2.17 -0.85 -17.20
CA GLN A 226 -3.20 -0.51 -18.19
C GLN A 226 -4.54 -1.21 -17.92
N TRP A 227 -4.50 -2.30 -17.16
CA TRP A 227 -5.69 -3.03 -16.69
C TRP A 227 -6.30 -2.41 -15.42
N GLY A 228 -5.70 -1.34 -14.91
CA GLY A 228 -6.25 -0.54 -13.82
C GLY A 228 -7.30 0.45 -14.33
N HIS A 229 -8.22 0.86 -13.46
CA HIS A 229 -9.30 1.78 -13.80
C HIS A 229 -8.85 3.26 -13.94
N ASP A 230 -7.68 3.62 -13.43
CA ASP A 230 -7.05 4.96 -13.57
C ASP A 230 -5.60 4.86 -14.06
N PHE A 231 -5.38 4.23 -15.22
CA PHE A 231 -4.03 4.09 -15.79
C PHE A 231 -3.39 5.45 -16.06
N ARG A 232 -2.13 5.64 -15.62
CA ARG A 232 -1.35 6.86 -15.87
C ARG A 232 -0.01 6.55 -16.54
N PRO A 233 0.24 7.06 -17.76
CA PRO A 233 1.48 6.77 -18.50
C PRO A 233 2.77 7.07 -17.73
N ASP A 234 2.82 8.19 -17.00
CA ASP A 234 4.01 8.58 -16.24
C ASP A 234 4.37 7.59 -15.09
N TYR A 235 3.43 6.76 -14.62
CA TYR A 235 3.72 5.70 -13.65
C TYR A 235 4.64 4.60 -14.23
N LYS A 236 4.62 4.38 -15.55
CA LYS A 236 5.51 3.41 -16.19
C LYS A 236 6.99 3.78 -16.05
N ALA A 237 7.30 5.07 -15.85
CA ALA A 237 8.66 5.54 -15.63
C ALA A 237 9.19 5.21 -14.22
N LEU A 238 8.33 4.88 -13.26
CA LEU A 238 8.71 4.72 -11.85
C LEU A 238 9.60 3.50 -11.58
N GLY A 239 9.67 2.53 -12.49
CA GLY A 239 10.64 1.42 -12.41
C GLY A 239 12.10 1.89 -12.34
N ILE A 240 12.41 3.12 -12.78
CA ILE A 240 13.74 3.72 -12.60
C ILE A 240 14.14 3.82 -11.13
N LEU A 241 13.18 4.00 -10.22
CA LEU A 241 13.45 4.23 -8.81
C LEU A 241 14.10 3.01 -8.15
N LYS A 242 13.58 1.80 -8.37
CA LYS A 242 14.20 0.57 -7.85
C LYS A 242 15.50 0.23 -8.56
N ARG A 243 15.62 0.53 -9.86
CA ARG A 243 16.86 0.32 -10.61
C ARG A 243 18.01 1.21 -10.12
N GLN A 244 17.74 2.48 -9.82
CA GLN A 244 18.75 3.42 -9.32
C GLN A 244 18.96 3.35 -7.81
N PHE A 245 17.91 3.03 -7.05
CA PHE A 245 17.94 3.01 -5.59
C PHE A 245 17.56 1.62 -5.05
N PRO A 246 18.34 0.57 -5.36
CA PRO A 246 17.97 -0.82 -5.05
C PRO A 246 17.82 -1.08 -3.53
N ASN A 247 18.63 -0.40 -2.71
CA ASN A 247 18.60 -0.54 -1.25
C ASN A 247 17.47 0.25 -0.58
N THR A 248 16.74 1.06 -1.34
CA THR A 248 15.60 1.83 -0.85
C THR A 248 14.35 0.97 -0.92
N SER A 249 13.72 0.74 0.23
CA SER A 249 12.46 0.01 0.30
C SER A 249 11.31 0.79 -0.33
N LEU A 250 10.43 0.08 -1.02
CA LEU A 250 9.26 0.59 -1.72
C LEU A 250 7.98 0.06 -1.09
N ILE A 251 7.06 0.96 -0.79
CA ILE A 251 5.68 0.64 -0.41
C ILE A 251 4.72 1.09 -1.51
N GLY A 252 3.95 0.16 -2.06
CA GLY A 252 2.86 0.45 -3.00
C GLY A 252 1.51 0.42 -2.28
N LEU A 253 0.67 1.41 -2.51
CA LEU A 253 -0.62 1.56 -1.79
C LEU A 253 -1.75 1.65 -2.79
N THR A 254 -2.86 0.97 -2.53
CA THR A 254 -4.08 1.11 -3.33
C THR A 254 -5.32 0.74 -2.52
N ALA A 255 -6.47 1.32 -2.86
CA ALA A 255 -7.75 0.89 -2.31
C ALA A 255 -8.25 -0.40 -2.97
N THR A 256 -8.11 -0.51 -4.28
CA THR A 256 -8.68 -1.57 -5.11
C THR A 256 -7.61 -2.02 -6.11
N ALA A 257 -7.34 -3.32 -6.16
CA ALA A 257 -6.53 -3.91 -7.21
C ALA A 257 -6.81 -5.41 -7.31
N THR A 258 -6.93 -5.91 -8.53
CA THR A 258 -6.94 -7.35 -8.78
C THR A 258 -5.52 -7.90 -8.70
N ASN A 259 -5.37 -9.21 -8.49
CA ASN A 259 -4.05 -9.84 -8.47
C ASN A 259 -3.29 -9.64 -9.80
N HIS A 260 -4.00 -9.55 -10.93
CA HIS A 260 -3.38 -9.28 -12.23
C HIS A 260 -2.78 -7.87 -12.29
N VAL A 261 -3.54 -6.86 -11.84
CA VAL A 261 -3.08 -5.46 -11.77
C VAL A 261 -1.86 -5.32 -10.85
N LEU A 262 -1.86 -6.00 -9.70
CA LEU A 262 -0.72 -5.97 -8.76
C LEU A 262 0.54 -6.60 -9.36
N LYS A 263 0.41 -7.75 -10.03
CA LYS A 263 1.55 -8.41 -10.72
C LYS A 263 2.11 -7.55 -11.83
N ASP A 264 1.26 -6.85 -12.58
CA ASP A 264 1.72 -5.93 -13.63
C ASP A 264 2.43 -4.70 -13.02
N ALA A 265 1.85 -4.09 -11.99
CA ALA A 265 2.47 -2.98 -11.26
C ALA A 265 3.83 -3.38 -10.66
N GLN A 266 3.94 -4.60 -10.11
CA GLN A 266 5.18 -5.15 -9.58
C GLN A 266 6.28 -5.24 -10.65
N LYS A 267 5.94 -5.73 -11.85
CA LYS A 267 6.86 -5.78 -13.00
C LYS A 267 7.29 -4.37 -13.43
N ILE A 268 6.34 -3.45 -13.57
CA ILE A 268 6.59 -2.07 -13.99
C ILE A 268 7.51 -1.35 -13.00
N LEU A 269 7.30 -1.55 -11.70
CA LEU A 269 8.13 -0.98 -10.64
C LEU A 269 9.48 -1.70 -10.44
N CYS A 270 9.72 -2.80 -11.17
CA CYS A 270 10.92 -3.62 -11.05
C CYS A 270 11.15 -4.12 -9.61
N VAL A 271 10.09 -4.60 -8.96
CA VAL A 271 10.14 -5.17 -7.60
C VAL A 271 10.00 -6.69 -7.69
N ASP A 272 10.99 -7.46 -7.26
CA ASP A 272 10.98 -8.92 -7.45
C ASP A 272 10.35 -9.67 -6.25
N LYS A 273 10.83 -9.41 -5.04
CA LYS A 273 10.36 -10.06 -3.80
C LYS A 273 9.43 -9.14 -2.99
N CYS A 274 8.28 -8.78 -3.57
CA CYS A 274 7.29 -7.89 -2.93
C CYS A 274 6.31 -8.67 -2.04
N LEU A 275 6.18 -8.27 -0.77
CA LEU A 275 5.10 -8.73 0.10
C LEU A 275 3.77 -8.10 -0.35
N THR A 276 2.65 -8.82 -0.25
CA THR A 276 1.33 -8.28 -0.60
C THR A 276 0.35 -8.52 0.54
N PHE A 277 -0.12 -7.44 1.16
CA PHE A 277 -1.07 -7.47 2.26
C PHE A 277 -2.41 -6.89 1.82
N THR A 278 -3.49 -7.66 1.98
CA THR A 278 -4.84 -7.29 1.54
C THR A 278 -5.79 -7.28 2.74
N ALA A 279 -6.30 -6.10 3.08
CA ALA A 279 -7.36 -5.96 4.08
C ALA A 279 -8.70 -6.38 3.50
N SER A 280 -9.59 -6.90 4.35
CA SER A 280 -10.97 -7.15 3.96
C SER A 280 -11.68 -5.84 3.56
N PHE A 281 -12.52 -5.91 2.52
CA PHE A 281 -13.39 -4.81 2.12
C PHE A 281 -14.60 -4.62 3.05
N ASN A 282 -14.86 -5.59 3.92
CA ASN A 282 -16.01 -5.56 4.81
C ASN A 282 -15.96 -4.34 5.74
N ARG A 283 -17.03 -3.54 5.73
CA ARG A 283 -17.25 -2.45 6.66
C ARG A 283 -18.44 -2.81 7.56
N PRO A 284 -18.20 -3.41 8.73
CA PRO A 284 -19.29 -3.85 9.61
C PRO A 284 -20.15 -2.70 10.14
N ASN A 285 -19.68 -1.46 9.98
CA ASN A 285 -20.37 -0.23 10.36
C ASN A 285 -21.21 0.39 9.22
N LEU A 286 -21.25 -0.20 8.02
CA LEU A 286 -22.11 0.26 6.93
C LEU A 286 -23.31 -0.69 6.80
N PHE A 287 -24.51 -0.13 6.85
CA PHE A 287 -25.74 -0.82 6.46
C PHE A 287 -25.93 -0.64 4.95
N TYR A 288 -26.20 -1.74 4.25
CA TYR A 288 -26.51 -1.74 2.82
C TYR A 288 -28.02 -1.88 2.67
N GLU A 289 -28.67 -0.90 2.05
CA GLU A 289 -30.09 -0.91 1.69
C GLU A 289 -30.25 -1.14 0.19
#